data_AF-A0AAU2CL30-F1
#
_entry.id   AF-A0AAU2CL30-F1
#
_cell.length_a   1.000
_cell.length_b   1.000
_cell.length_c   1.000
_cell.angle_alpha   90.00
_cell.angle_beta   90.00
_cell.angle_gamma   90.00
#
_symmetry.space_group_name_H-M   'P 1'
#
loop_
_entity.id
_entity.type
_entity.pdbx_description
1 polymer ?
#
loop_
_entity_poly.entity_id
_entity_poly.type
_entity_poly.pdbx_seq_one_letter_code
_entity_poly.pdbx_strand_id
1 'polypeptide(L)' 'MSTPPPPPPIADPDPSAFVCLGSQVGPCATCQRKTHKYGHGGNPLCQWCMAPVLEGWGPTARHTSTRA' A
#
# COMPACT_ATOMS: atom_id res chain seq x y z
N MET A 1 8.50 -23.55 -3.00
CA MET A 1 8.20 -22.21 -2.45
C MET A 1 8.53 -21.22 -3.56
N SER A 2 7.52 -20.62 -4.18
CA SER A 2 7.73 -19.67 -5.28
C SER A 2 8.03 -18.31 -4.68
N THR A 3 9.29 -17.87 -4.75
CA THR A 3 9.69 -16.50 -4.40
C THR A 3 8.90 -15.53 -5.29
N PRO A 4 8.19 -14.53 -4.72
CA PRO A 4 7.54 -13.52 -5.54
C PRO A 4 8.61 -12.76 -6.35
N PRO A 5 8.31 -12.40 -7.61
CA PRO A 5 9.25 -11.63 -8.41
C PRO A 5 9.65 -10.35 -7.66
N PRO A 6 10.90 -9.87 -7.83
CA PRO A 6 11.33 -8.63 -7.19
C PRO A 6 10.38 -7.49 -7.58
N PRO A 7 10.11 -6.55 -6.66
CA PRO A 7 9.25 -5.43 -6.96
C PRO A 7 9.79 -4.64 -8.16
N PRO A 8 8.92 -4.12 -9.05
CA PRO A 8 9.35 -3.30 -10.16
C PRO A 8 10.02 -2.01 -9.66
N PRO A 9 10.74 -1.28 -10.51
CA PRO A 9 11.39 -0.02 -10.15
C PRO A 9 10.42 0.95 -9.46
N ILE A 10 10.91 1.77 -8.53
CA ILE A 10 10.09 2.75 -7.78
C ILE A 10 9.44 3.81 -8.70
N ALA A 11 10.03 4.04 -9.87
CA ALA A 11 9.47 4.92 -10.89
C ALA A 11 8.12 4.41 -11.42
N ASP A 12 7.89 3.10 -11.38
CA ASP A 12 6.64 2.48 -11.81
C ASP A 12 5.59 2.63 -10.70
N PRO A 13 4.39 3.17 -11.00
CA PRO A 13 3.35 3.36 -10.01
C PRO A 13 2.83 2.02 -9.49
N ASP A 14 2.37 2.02 -8.25
CA ASP A 14 1.65 0.88 -7.70
C ASP A 14 0.34 0.62 -8.48
N PRO A 15 -0.01 -0.64 -8.77
CA PRO A 15 -1.26 -1.01 -9.44
C PRO A 15 -2.51 -0.31 -8.90
N SER A 16 -2.60 -0.07 -7.59
CA SER A 16 -3.75 0.63 -7.01
C SER A 16 -3.84 2.09 -7.44
N ALA A 17 -2.74 2.71 -7.89
CA ALA A 17 -2.74 4.08 -8.43
C ALA A 17 -3.50 4.20 -9.77
N PHE A 18 -3.65 3.12 -10.53
CA PHE A 18 -4.40 3.15 -11.80
C PHE A 18 -5.92 3.09 -11.62
N VAL A 19 -6.38 2.63 -10.46
CA VAL A 19 -7.82 2.44 -10.16
C VAL A 19 -8.43 3.69 -9.52
N CYS A 20 -7.60 4.63 -9.07
CA CYS A 20 -8.02 5.74 -8.23
C CYS A 20 -7.96 7.07 -8.97
N LEU A 21 -8.81 8.02 -8.57
CA LEU A 21 -8.72 9.40 -9.06
C LEU A 21 -7.35 9.98 -8.69
N GLY A 22 -6.79 10.86 -9.53
CA GLY A 22 -5.46 11.44 -9.28
C GLY A 22 -5.33 12.14 -7.91
N SER A 23 -6.43 12.71 -7.39
CA SER A 23 -6.52 13.29 -6.04
C SER A 23 -6.28 12.27 -4.92
N GLN A 24 -6.53 10.99 -5.20
CA GLN A 24 -6.35 9.88 -4.29
C GLN A 24 -4.97 9.19 -4.48
N VAL A 25 -4.07 9.71 -5.30
CA VAL A 25 -2.73 9.13 -5.51
C VAL A 25 -1.66 9.95 -4.80
N GLY A 26 -0.82 9.31 -3.99
CA GLY A 26 0.25 9.93 -3.20
C GLY A 26 1.53 9.10 -3.15
N PRO A 27 2.60 9.63 -2.56
CA PRO A 27 3.82 8.87 -2.38
C PRO A 27 3.64 7.81 -1.27
N CYS A 28 4.23 6.63 -1.49
CA CYS A 28 4.38 5.61 -0.47
C CYS A 28 5.25 6.16 0.67
N ALA A 29 4.80 5.99 1.92
CA ALA A 29 5.49 6.49 3.10
C ALA A 29 6.93 5.93 3.26
N THR A 30 7.19 4.74 2.71
CA THR A 30 8.50 4.09 2.79
C THR A 30 9.35 4.33 1.55
N CYS A 31 8.84 4.02 0.36
CA CYS A 31 9.63 3.99 -0.87
C CYS A 31 9.33 5.11 -1.86
N GLN A 32 8.43 6.05 -1.53
CA GLN A 32 8.03 7.18 -2.37
C GLN A 32 7.33 6.83 -3.71
N ARG A 33 7.12 5.53 -4.00
CA ARG A 33 6.32 5.07 -5.16
C ARG A 33 4.92 5.66 -5.13
N LYS A 34 4.41 6.11 -6.28
CA LYS A 34 3.01 6.57 -6.41
C LYS A 34 2.05 5.42 -6.09
N THR A 35 1.16 5.60 -5.12
CA THR A 35 0.18 4.59 -4.69
C THR A 35 -1.10 5.26 -4.16
N HIS A 36 -2.18 4.49 -4.02
CA HIS A 36 -3.46 4.98 -3.53
C HIS A 36 -3.39 5.38 -2.06
N LYS A 37 -3.80 6.61 -1.73
CA LYS A 37 -3.91 7.15 -0.37
C LYS A 37 -5.09 6.51 0.36
N TYR A 38 -4.95 6.25 1.66
CA TYR A 38 -6.07 5.81 2.52
C TYR A 38 -7.09 6.93 2.86
N GLY A 39 -7.10 8.04 2.11
CA GLY A 39 -7.94 9.23 2.37
C GLY A 39 -7.13 10.52 2.49
N HIS A 40 -7.78 11.59 2.96
CA HIS A 40 -7.14 12.88 3.19
C HIS A 40 -6.11 12.79 4.32
N GLY A 41 -4.84 13.06 4.00
CA GLY A 41 -3.74 13.15 4.99
C GLY A 41 -3.06 11.84 5.37
N GLY A 42 -3.53 10.69 4.89
CA GLY A 42 -2.83 9.42 5.06
C GLY A 42 -1.71 9.26 4.04
N ASN A 43 -0.48 9.00 4.50
CA ASN A 43 0.61 8.53 3.64
C ASN A 43 0.52 6.99 3.56
N PRO A 44 0.03 6.43 2.44
CA PRO A 44 -0.16 5.00 2.30
C PRO A 44 1.16 4.23 2.15
N LEU A 45 1.12 2.92 2.39
CA LEU A 45 2.15 2.01 1.89
C LEU A 45 1.70 1.45 0.55
N CYS A 46 2.59 1.36 -0.44
CA CYS A 46 2.31 0.60 -1.65
C CYS A 46 2.19 -0.89 -1.35
N GLN A 47 1.61 -1.69 -2.25
CA GLN A 47 1.36 -3.11 -1.97
C GLN A 47 2.60 -3.89 -1.55
N TRP A 48 3.77 -3.55 -2.10
CA TRP A 48 5.04 -4.21 -1.75
C TRP A 48 5.57 -3.82 -0.39
N CYS A 49 5.40 -2.55 0.03
CA CYS A 49 5.77 -2.12 1.38
C CYS A 49 4.72 -2.58 2.42
N MET A 50 3.48 -2.78 1.99
CA MET A 50 2.40 -3.30 2.82
C MET A 50 2.54 -4.82 3.07
N ALA A 51 3.01 -5.60 2.09
CA ALA A 51 3.17 -7.05 2.21
C ALA A 51 3.95 -7.53 3.47
N PRO A 52 5.16 -7.02 3.77
CA PRO A 52 5.90 -7.43 4.98
C PRO A 52 5.23 -6.93 6.27
N VAL A 53 4.50 -5.82 6.22
CA VAL A 53 3.74 -5.30 7.37
C VAL A 53 2.56 -6.22 7.68
N LEU A 54 1.82 -6.65 6.66
CA LEU A 54 0.72 -7.61 6.80
C LEU A 54 1.21 -8.97 7.30
N GLU A 55 2.37 -9.44 6.82
CA GLU A 55 2.98 -10.68 7.31
C GLU A 55 3.33 -10.56 8.80
N GLY A 56 3.93 -9.44 9.22
CA GLY A 56 4.26 -9.17 10.62
C GLY A 56 3.04 -9.00 11.54
N TRP A 57 1.91 -8.53 11.01
CA TRP A 57 0.66 -8.41 11.75
C TRP A 57 0.01 -9.76 12.07
N GLY A 58 0.26 -10.77 11.23
CA GLY A 58 -0.30 -12.11 11.39
C GLY A 58 -1.84 -12.17 11.29
N PRO A 59 -2.43 -13.38 11.36
CA PRO A 59 -3.87 -13.58 11.21
C PRO A 59 -4.71 -12.98 12.35
N THR A 60 -4.08 -12.53 13.42
CA THR A 60 -4.74 -11.98 14.61
C THR A 60 -5.03 -10.48 14.47
N ALA A 61 -4.41 -9.79 13.51
CA ALA A 61 -4.70 -8.38 13.26
C ALA A 61 -6.14 -8.23 12.78
N ARG A 62 -6.98 -7.64 13.64
CA ARG A 62 -8.37 -7.33 13.34
C ARG A 62 -8.48 -5.85 13.03
N HIS A 63 -9.18 -5.54 11.96
CA HIS A 63 -9.64 -4.18 11.73
C HIS A 63 -10.70 -3.86 12.80
N THR A 64 -10.37 -2.98 13.75
CA THR A 64 -11.37 -2.44 14.68
C THR A 64 -12.27 -1.50 13.90
N SER A 65 -13.43 -1.99 13.47
CA SER A 65 -14.46 -1.15 12.87
C SER A 65 -14.92 -0.11 13.89
N THR A 66 -14.71 1.18 13.59
CA THR A 66 -15.24 2.32 14.35
C THR A 66 -16.65 2.71 13.94
N ARG A 67 -17.29 1.95 13.05
CA ARG A 67 -18.70 2.16 12.69
C ARG A 67 -19.58 1.62 13.82
N ALA A 68 -20.18 2.55 14.58
CA ALA A 68 -21.22 2.29 15.57
C ALA A 68 -22.52 1.83 14.90
#